data_AF-A0A961W983-F1
#
_entry.id   AF-A0A961W983-F1
#
_cell.length_a   1.000
_cell.length_b   1.000
_cell.length_c   1.000
_cell.angle_alpha   90.00
_cell.angle_beta   90.00
_cell.angle_gamma   90.00
#
_symmetry.space_group_name_H-M   'P 1'
#
loop_
_entity.id
_entity.type
_entity.pdbx_description
1 polymer ?
#
loop_
_entity_poly.entity_id
_entity_poly.type
_entity_poly.pdbx_seq_one_letter_code
_entity_poly.pdbx_strand_id
1 'polypeptide(L)' 'MRTGISVSVPAADRRRLQTVVADPKSPQKHVWRARIVLLTADGVGTSGIMAATGKSKTCVWRWQERFME' A
#
# COMPACT_ATOMS: atom_id res chain seq x y z
N MET A 1 0.75 -15.23 1.54
CA MET A 1 0.53 -14.14 0.55
C MET A 1 -0.18 -14.77 -0.65
N ARG A 2 -1.09 -14.09 -1.36
CA ARG A 2 -1.61 -14.67 -2.61
C ARG A 2 -0.43 -14.76 -3.58
N THR A 3 -0.29 -15.89 -4.26
CA THR A 3 0.79 -16.10 -5.24
C THR A 3 0.66 -15.05 -6.35
N GLY A 4 1.80 -14.48 -6.75
CA GLY A 4 1.86 -13.49 -7.85
C GLY A 4 1.62 -12.02 -7.48
N ILE A 5 1.49 -11.65 -6.19
CA ILE A 5 1.41 -10.22 -5.81
C ILE A 5 2.81 -9.63 -5.69
N SER A 6 3.29 -8.99 -6.75
CA SER A 6 4.46 -8.11 -6.75
C SER A 6 4.06 -6.74 -7.29
N VAL A 7 4.36 -5.68 -6.55
CA VAL A 7 4.14 -4.30 -6.98
C VAL A 7 5.50 -3.64 -7.09
N SER A 8 5.89 -3.23 -8.29
CA SER A 8 7.08 -2.41 -8.51
C SER A 8 6.67 -0.94 -8.48
N VAL A 9 7.26 -0.15 -7.59
CA VAL A 9 6.99 1.28 -7.49
C VAL A 9 8.26 2.05 -7.85
N PRO A 10 8.28 2.81 -8.97
CA PRO A 10 9.41 3.65 -9.31
C PRO A 10 9.77 4.62 -8.18
N ALA A 11 11.05 4.98 -8.06
CA ALA A 11 11.53 5.82 -6.96
C ALA A 11 10.79 7.18 -6.87
N ALA A 12 10.38 7.74 -8.00
CA ALA A 12 9.61 8.99 -8.04
C ALA A 12 8.21 8.83 -7.41
N ASP A 13 7.50 7.75 -7.74
CA ASP A 13 6.17 7.47 -7.19
C ASP A 13 6.25 7.03 -5.74
N ARG A 14 7.31 6.31 -5.35
CA ARG A 14 7.59 5.98 -3.95
C ARG A 14 7.69 7.24 -3.10
N ARG A 15 8.44 8.26 -3.55
CA ARG A 15 8.53 9.55 -2.87
C ARG A 15 7.17 10.24 -2.74
N ARG A 16 6.38 10.27 -3.83
CA ARG A 16 5.02 10.85 -3.80
C ARG A 16 4.11 10.16 -2.79
N LEU A 17 4.12 8.83 -2.76
CA LEU A 17 3.33 8.05 -1.79
C LEU A 17 3.79 8.30 -0.36
N GLN A 18 5.11 8.40 -0.12
CA GLN A 18 5.66 8.74 1.19
C GLN A 18 5.24 10.16 1.64
N THR A 19 5.21 11.14 0.73
CA THR A 19 4.69 12.48 1.03
C THR A 19 3.23 12.44 1.47
N VAL A 20 2.38 11.66 0.78
CA VAL A 20 0.97 11.49 1.17
C VAL A 20 0.83 10.86 2.56
N VAL A 21 1.70 9.91 2.91
CA VAL A 21 1.68 9.26 4.23
C VAL A 21 2.17 10.20 5.34
N ALA A 22 3.13 11.07 5.04
CA ALA A 22 3.73 11.99 6.01
C ALA A 22 2.92 13.28 6.22
N ASP A 23 2.08 13.67 5.25
CA ASP A 23 1.29 14.89 5.34
C ASP A 23 0.07 14.71 6.29
N PRO A 24 0.02 15.40 7.43
CA PRO A 24 -1.09 15.29 8.38
C PRO A 24 -2.42 15.82 7.82
N LYS A 25 -2.40 16.60 6.73
CA LYS A 25 -3.60 17.10 6.06
C LYS A 25 -4.15 16.11 5.03
N SER A 26 -3.41 15.05 4.70
CA SER A 26 -3.85 14.07 3.74
C SER A 26 -5.07 13.32 4.28
N PRO A 27 -6.19 13.21 3.51
CA PRO A 27 -7.34 12.45 3.97
C PRO A 27 -6.93 11.02 4.26
N GLN A 28 -7.42 10.46 5.37
CA GLN A 28 -7.05 9.11 5.83
C GLN A 28 -7.19 8.05 4.74
N LYS A 29 -8.17 8.22 3.83
CA LYS A 29 -8.34 7.34 2.67
C LYS A 29 -7.14 7.28 1.74
N HIS A 30 -6.44 8.39 1.52
CA HIS A 30 -5.24 8.40 0.70
C HIS A 30 -4.04 7.83 1.47
N VAL A 31 -3.93 8.13 2.76
CA VAL A 31 -2.87 7.61 3.64
C VAL A 31 -2.87 6.08 3.65
N TRP A 32 -4.02 5.44 3.94
CA TRP A 32 -4.03 3.98 4.00
C TRP A 32 -3.85 3.31 2.63
N ARG A 33 -4.28 3.95 1.53
CA ARG A 33 -4.03 3.47 0.17
C ARG A 33 -2.54 3.49 -0.16
N ALA A 34 -1.87 4.61 0.13
CA ALA A 34 -0.44 4.76 -0.09
C ALA A 34 0.37 3.78 0.76
N ARG A 35 -0.01 3.58 2.03
CA ARG A 35 0.60 2.58 2.91
C ARG A 35 0.49 1.15 2.37
N ILE A 36 -0.67 0.75 1.84
CA ILE A 36 -0.85 -0.60 1.25
C ILE A 36 0.13 -0.81 0.10
N VAL A 37 0.26 0.17 -0.81
CA VAL A 37 1.15 0.07 -1.98
C VAL A 37 2.62 0.02 -1.56
N LEU A 38 3.05 0.92 -0.67
CA LEU A 38 4.43 0.96 -0.17
C LEU A 38 4.82 -0.34 0.52
N LEU A 39 3.99 -0.83 1.45
CA LEU A 39 4.27 -2.07 2.18
C LEU A 39 4.26 -3.29 1.26
N THR A 40 3.41 -3.31 0.23
CA THR A 40 3.42 -4.38 -0.77
C THR A 40 4.72 -4.37 -1.58
N ALA A 41 5.17 -3.19 -2.01
CA ALA A 41 6.44 -3.03 -2.73
C ALA A 41 7.66 -3.39 -1.85
N ASP A 42 7.54 -3.22 -0.53
CA ASP A 42 8.54 -3.64 0.45
C ASP A 42 8.47 -5.13 0.80
N GLY A 43 7.61 -5.91 0.12
CA GLY A 43 7.49 -7.35 0.32
C GLY A 43 6.75 -7.75 1.61
N VAL A 44 6.07 -6.81 2.28
CA VAL A 44 5.32 -7.10 3.51
C VAL A 44 4.11 -7.97 3.18
N GLY A 45 4.00 -9.11 3.87
CA GLY A 45 2.87 -10.01 3.72
C GLY A 45 1.53 -9.36 4.11
N THR A 46 0.43 -9.87 3.55
CA THR A 46 -0.93 -9.33 3.75
C THR A 46 -1.29 -9.12 5.24
N SER A 47 -0.91 -10.05 6.13
CA SER A 47 -1.19 -9.92 7.57
C SER A 47 -0.48 -8.72 8.19
N GLY A 48 0.78 -8.46 7.80
CA GLY A 48 1.54 -7.29 8.25
C GLY A 48 0.93 -5.98 7.73
N ILE A 49 0.46 -5.98 6.48
CA ILE A 49 -0.25 -4.83 5.90
C ILE A 49 -1.57 -4.56 6.63
N MET A 50 -2.34 -5.61 6.94
CA MET A 50 -3.58 -5.47 7.71
C MET A 50 -3.32 -4.87 9.10
N ALA A 51 -2.30 -5.36 9.80
CA ALA A 51 -1.90 -4.82 11.11
C ALA A 51 -1.47 -3.35 11.03
N ALA A 52 -0.66 -2.98 10.02
CA ALA A 52 -0.16 -1.62 9.85
C ALA A 52 -1.21 -0.59 9.41
N THR A 53 -2.28 -1.04 8.74
CA THR A 53 -3.29 -0.15 8.13
C THR A 53 -4.66 -0.21 8.80
N GLY A 54 -4.93 -1.25 9.60
CA GLY A 54 -6.25 -1.52 10.18
C GLY A 54 -7.31 -1.79 9.11
N LYS A 55 -6.92 -2.23 7.91
CA LYS A 55 -7.84 -2.53 6.81
C LYS A 55 -8.06 -4.02 6.65
N SER A 56 -9.24 -4.38 6.16
CA SER A 56 -9.60 -5.77 5.90
C SER A 56 -8.75 -6.34 4.77
N LYS A 57 -8.57 -7.66 4.80
CA LYS A 57 -7.89 -8.42 3.75
C LYS A 57 -8.41 -8.10 2.35
N THR A 58 -9.74 -8.06 2.19
CA THR A 58 -10.40 -7.72 0.92
C THR A 58 -10.07 -6.31 0.44
N CYS A 59 -9.96 -5.33 1.36
CA CYS A 59 -9.58 -3.97 1.02
C CYS A 59 -8.12 -3.90 0.55
N VAL A 60 -7.21 -4.58 1.27
CA VAL A 60 -5.80 -4.69 0.89
C VAL A 60 -5.66 -5.28 -0.50
N TRP A 61 -6.33 -6.40 -0.76
CA TRP A 61 -6.26 -7.08 -2.06
C TRP A 61 -6.76 -6.24 -3.22
N ARG A 62 -7.92 -5.58 -3.08
CA ARG A 62 -8.44 -4.68 -4.14
C ARG A 62 -7.48 -3.54 -4.49
N TRP A 63 -6.67 -3.09 -3.53
CA TRP A 63 -5.67 -2.06 -3.79
C TRP A 63 -4.38 -2.64 -4.35
N GLN A 64 -3.97 -3.83 -3.93
CA GLN A 64 -2.86 -4.54 -4.56
C GLN A 64 -3.16 -4.80 -6.05
N GLU A 65 -4.34 -5.36 -6.36
CA GLU A 65 -4.77 -5.65 -7.74
C GLU A 65 -4.79 -4.43 -8.66
N ARG A 66 -4.93 -3.20 -8.13
CA ARG A 66 -4.90 -1.96 -8.94
C ARG A 66 -3.50 -1.53 -9.36
N PHE A 67 -2.47 -2.04 -8.68
CA PHE A 67 -1.06 -1.70 -8.91
C PHE A 67 -0.23 -2.95 -9.28
N MET A 68 -0.88 -4.10 -9.37
CA MET A 68 -0.34 -5.26 -10.05
C MET A 68 -0.46 -4.98 -11.55
N GLU A 69 0.67 -5.06 -12.24
CA GLU A 69 0.75 -5.10 -13.70
C GLU A 69 0.58 -6.54 -14.18
#